data_AF-A0A416ZCD2-F1
#
_entry.id   AF-A0A416ZCD2-F1
#
_cell.length_a   1.000
_cell.length_b   1.000
_cell.length_c   1.000
_cell.angle_alpha   90.00
_cell.angle_beta   90.00
_cell.angle_gamma   90.00
#
_symmetry.space_group_name_H-M   'P 1'
#
loop_
_entity.id
_entity.type
_entity.pdbx_description
1 polymer ?
#
loop_
_entity_poly.entity_id
_entity_poly.type
_entity_poly.pdbx_seq_one_letter_code
_entity_poly.pdbx_strand_id
1 'polypeptide(L)' 'MAKKVTQVEKELMWTLYQKYGTFKAVAEKMGRSAGTVSRYVHEYEAAVSAASVVLKAQNL' A
#
# COMPACT_ATOMS: atom_id res chain seq x y z
N MET A 1 11.62 11.77 -15.60
CA MET A 1 10.17 11.72 -15.34
C MET A 1 9.91 10.81 -14.15
N ALA A 2 9.25 11.27 -13.10
CA ALA A 2 8.77 10.37 -12.04
C ALA A 2 7.70 9.45 -12.66
N LYS A 3 7.98 8.15 -12.80
CA LYS A 3 6.96 7.16 -13.16
C LYS A 3 5.89 7.20 -12.07
N LYS A 4 4.76 7.83 -12.37
CA LYS A 4 3.58 7.83 -11.49
C LYS A 4 3.26 6.39 -11.13
N VAL A 5 3.13 6.12 -9.84
CA VAL A 5 2.73 4.80 -9.36
C VAL A 5 1.22 4.67 -9.61
N THR A 6 0.84 3.66 -10.39
CA THR A 6 -0.57 3.43 -10.73
C THR A 6 -1.30 2.79 -9.55
N GLN A 7 -2.64 2.84 -9.57
CA GLN A 7 -3.44 2.21 -8.51
C GLN A 7 -3.16 0.70 -8.41
N VAL A 8 -3.00 0.01 -9.54
CA VAL A 8 -2.63 -1.40 -9.60
C VAL A 8 -1.27 -1.66 -8.94
N GLU A 9 -0.30 -0.77 -9.14
CA GLU A 9 0.99 -0.88 -8.46
C GLU A 9 0.86 -0.66 -6.95
N LYS A 10 -0.03 0.23 -6.48
CA LYS A 10 -0.27 0.42 -5.04
C LYS A 10 -0.90 -0.81 -4.40
N GLU A 11 -1.90 -1.42 -5.05
CA GLU A 11 -2.54 -2.66 -4.59
C GLU A 11 -1.56 -3.83 -4.56
N LEU A 12 -0.69 -3.91 -5.56
CA LEU A 12 0.37 -4.91 -5.60
C LEU A 12 1.40 -4.69 -4.48
N MET A 13 1.81 -3.44 -4.21
CA MET A 13 2.69 -3.10 -3.08
C MET A 13 2.07 -3.53 -1.75
N TRP A 14 0.78 -3.26 -1.54
CA TRP A 14 0.05 -3.68 -0.34
C TRP A 14 0.01 -5.21 -0.21
N THR A 15 -0.36 -5.92 -1.28
CA THR A 15 -0.44 -7.39 -1.28
C THR A 15 0.91 -8.05 -1.01
N LEU A 16 1.97 -7.54 -1.64
CA LEU A 16 3.33 -8.04 -1.41
C LEU A 16 3.82 -7.69 0.00
N TYR A 17 3.44 -6.53 0.54
CA TYR A 17 3.77 -6.15 1.92
C TYR A 17 3.11 -7.10 2.93
N GLN A 18 1.83 -7.43 2.75
CA GLN A 18 1.14 -8.42 3.59
C GLN A 18 1.80 -9.82 3.49
N LYS A 19 2.34 -10.18 2.33
CA LYS A 19 3.00 -11.48 2.10
C LYS A 19 4.41 -11.56 2.68
N TYR A 20 5.22 -10.51 2.52
CA TYR A 20 6.65 -10.52 2.84
C TYR A 20 7.01 -9.75 4.12
N GLY A 21 6.10 -8.93 4.65
CA GLY A 21 6.26 -8.18 5.90
C GLY A 21 7.27 -7.02 5.88
N THR A 22 8.05 -6.84 4.81
CA THR A 22 9.12 -5.83 4.77
C THR A 22 9.11 -5.02 3.48
N PHE A 23 9.30 -3.69 3.58
CA PHE A 23 9.35 -2.80 2.42
C PHE A 23 10.51 -3.11 1.47
N LYS A 24 11.64 -3.58 2.00
CA LYS A 24 12.83 -3.93 1.20
C LYS A 24 12.56 -5.10 0.27
N ALA A 25 11.93 -6.17 0.76
CA ALA A 25 11.59 -7.34 -0.07
C ALA A 25 10.58 -6.98 -1.18
N VAL A 26 9.61 -6.12 -0.87
CA VAL A 26 8.63 -5.63 -1.86
C VAL A 26 9.31 -4.74 -2.92
N ALA A 27 10.22 -3.86 -2.48
CA ALA A 27 11.00 -3.00 -3.36
C ALA A 27 11.87 -3.78 -4.34
N GLU A 28 12.56 -4.82 -3.87
CA GLU A 28 13.36 -5.74 -4.70
C GLU A 28 12.49 -6.48 -5.72
N LYS A 29 11.32 -7.00 -5.30
CA LYS A 29 10.36 -7.67 -6.18
C LYS A 29 9.82 -6.79 -7.30
N MET A 30 9.53 -5.52 -6.98
CA MET A 30 8.90 -4.58 -7.92
C MET A 30 9.90 -3.73 -8.70
N GLY A 31 11.20 -3.82 -8.40
CA GLY A 31 12.21 -2.94 -8.99
C GLY A 31 11.98 -1.46 -8.64
N ARG A 32 11.46 -1.17 -7.43
CA ARG A 32 11.16 0.19 -6.95
C ARG A 32 12.00 0.50 -5.72
N SER A 33 12.07 1.77 -5.33
CA SER A 33 12.74 2.14 -4.07
C SER A 33 11.87 1.82 -2.86
N ALA A 34 12.48 1.38 -1.76
CA ALA A 34 11.78 1.10 -0.51
C ALA A 34 11.00 2.30 0.03
N GLY A 35 11.50 3.52 -0.16
CA GLY A 35 10.78 4.75 0.20
C GLY A 35 9.50 4.97 -0.61
N THR A 36 9.51 4.61 -1.89
CA THR A 36 8.30 4.65 -2.73
C THR A 36 7.27 3.64 -2.21
N VAL A 37 7.72 2.41 -1.94
CA VAL A 37 6.84 1.36 -1.43
C VAL A 37 6.24 1.74 -0.08
N SER A 38 7.06 2.18 0.88
CA SER A 38 6.59 2.57 2.21
C SER A 38 5.52 3.67 2.13
N ARG A 39 5.76 4.73 1.35
CA ARG A 39 4.78 5.80 1.16
C ARG A 39 3.43 5.27 0.69
N TYR A 40 3.40 4.46 -0.36
CA TYR A 40 2.14 3.99 -0.94
C TYR A 40 1.45 2.91 -0.12
N VAL A 41 2.21 2.08 0.60
CA VAL A 41 1.64 1.11 1.55
C VAL A 41 0.91 1.86 2.67
N HIS A 42 1.50 2.91 3.25
CA HIS A 42 0.84 3.71 4.28
C HIS A 42 -0.37 4.51 3.75
N GLU A 43 -0.29 5.07 2.54
CA GLU A 43 -1.46 5.71 1.89
C GLU A 43 -2.63 4.73 1.77
N TYR A 44 -2.36 3.48 1.37
CA TYR A 44 -3.38 2.45 1.22
C TYR A 44 -3.93 1.98 2.57
N GLU A 45 -3.07 1.76 3.56
CA GLU A 45 -3.45 1.41 4.93
C GLU A 45 -4.39 2.46 5.55
N ALA A 46 -4.06 3.75 5.40
CA ALA A 46 -4.89 4.84 5.90
C ALA A 46 -6.27 4.87 5.22
N ALA A 47 -6.32 4.61 3.91
CA ALA A 47 -7.59 4.52 3.17
C ALA A 47 -8.45 3.33 3.64
N VAL A 48 -7.84 2.17 3.84
CA VAL A 48 -8.52 0.97 4.38
C VAL A 48 -9.03 1.23 5.80
N SER A 49 -8.20 1.84 6.65
CA SER A 49 -8.59 2.20 8.01
C SER A 49 -9.78 3.17 8.02
N ALA A 50 -9.73 4.23 7.23
CA ALA A 50 -10.84 5.19 7.10
C ALA A 50 -12.14 4.51 6.61
N ALA A 51 -12.04 3.64 5.59
CA ALA A 51 -13.19 2.88 5.09
C ALA A 51 -13.78 1.95 6.18
N SER A 52 -12.94 1.30 6.97
CA SER A 52 -13.38 0.43 8.07
C SER A 52 -14.14 1.19 9.15
N VAL A 53 -13.72 2.42 9.47
CA VAL A 53 -14.39 3.29 10.45
C VAL A 53 -15.77 3.70 9.96
N VAL A 54 -15.89 4.08 8.69
CA VAL A 54 -17.17 4.47 8.08
C VAL A 54 -18.16 3.30 8.03
N LEU A 55 -17.69 2.09 7.69
CA LEU A 55 -18.52 0.88 7.72
C LEU A 55 -18.98 0.54 9.14
N LYS A 56 -18.09 0.65 10.13
CA LYS A 56 -18.45 0.42 11.53
C LYS A 56 -19.47 1.44 12.04
N ALA A 57 -19.38 2.70 11.59
CA ALA A 57 -20.31 3.76 11.96
C ALA A 57 -21.71 3.61 11.34
N GLN A 58 -21.85 2.90 10.21
CA GLN A 58 -23.16 2.63 9.58
C GLN A 58 -23.89 1.42 10.19
N ASN A 59 -23.19 0.59 10.95
CA ASN A 59 -23.75 -0.58 11.62
C ASN A 59 -24.08 -0.31 13.12
N LEU A 60 -24.14 0.95 13.53
CA LEU A 60 -24.50 1.45 14.87
C LEU A 60 -25.82 2.22 14.80
#